data_AF-A0A3B9LBB9-F1
#
_entry.id   AF-A0A3B9LBB9-F1
#
_cell.length_a   1.000
_cell.length_b   1.000
_cell.length_c   1.000
_cell.angle_alpha   90.00
_cell.angle_beta   90.00
_cell.angle_gamma   90.00
#
_symmetry.space_group_name_H-M   'P 1'
#
loop_
_entity.id
_entity.type
_entity.pdbx_description
1 polymer ?
#
loop_
_entity_poly.entity_id
_entity_poly.type
_entity_poly.pdbx_seq_one_letter_code
_entity_poly.pdbx_strand_id
1 'polypeptide(L)'
;MERLTYDVGLDLLMVQWDNPTMTLTADAKKRVVIPGAAPGDVFACEQSDNAVILRRVYREAPRKRLTREQALKAIRSWKSLRGVKWEELRKMTREP
;
A
#
# COMPACT_ATOMS: atom_id res chain seq x y z
N MET A 1 -41.95 37.27 10.75
CA MET A 1 -41.56 35.86 11.00
C MET A 1 -40.55 35.48 9.95
N GLU A 2 -39.27 35.60 10.30
CA GLU A 2 -38.14 35.23 9.47
C GLU A 2 -38.09 33.70 9.34
N ARG A 3 -37.97 33.19 8.11
CA ARG A 3 -37.59 31.80 7.85
C ARG A 3 -36.12 31.81 7.48
N LEU A 4 -35.28 31.32 8.40
CA LEU A 4 -33.86 31.10 8.19
C LEU A 4 -33.68 30.05 7.09
N THR A 5 -33.22 30.48 5.92
CA THR A 5 -32.69 29.61 4.88
C THR A 5 -31.27 29.20 5.27
N TYR A 6 -31.09 27.94 5.63
CA TYR A 6 -29.75 27.36 5.80
C TYR A 6 -29.19 27.06 4.41
N ASP A 7 -28.44 28.02 3.90
CA ASP A 7 -27.57 27.86 2.73
C ASP A 7 -26.32 27.10 3.19
N VAL A 8 -26.43 25.79 3.35
CA VAL A 8 -25.28 24.91 3.59
C VAL A 8 -24.79 24.41 2.23
N GLY A 9 -23.81 25.16 1.71
CA GLY A 9 -23.09 24.84 0.48
C GLY A 9 -22.65 23.39 0.44
N LEU A 10 -23.31 22.63 -0.43
CA LEU A 10 -23.00 21.24 -0.77
C LEU A 10 -22.13 21.15 -2.05
N ASP A 11 -21.36 22.20 -2.36
CA ASP A 11 -20.70 22.34 -3.66
C ASP A 11 -19.26 21.80 -3.77
N LEU A 12 -18.69 21.13 -2.74
CA LEU A 12 -17.26 20.75 -2.78
C LEU A 12 -16.88 19.34 -2.32
N LEU A 13 -17.82 18.42 -2.07
CA LEU A 13 -17.47 17.07 -1.59
C LEU A 13 -18.02 15.90 -2.41
N MET A 14 -18.76 16.16 -3.48
CA MET A 14 -19.03 15.16 -4.50
C MET A 14 -17.96 15.21 -5.59
N VAL A 15 -16.74 14.78 -5.24
CA VAL A 15 -15.88 14.18 -6.26
C VAL A 15 -16.56 12.86 -6.61
N GLN A 16 -17.56 12.98 -7.48
CA GLN A 16 -18.15 11.90 -8.24
C GLN A 16 -16.97 11.18 -8.87
N TRP A 17 -16.66 9.99 -8.35
CA TRP A 17 -15.77 9.08 -9.03
C TRP A 17 -16.42 8.86 -10.39
N ASP A 18 -15.93 9.55 -11.42
CA ASP A 18 -16.14 9.10 -12.79
C ASP A 18 -15.77 7.63 -12.76
N ASN A 19 -16.75 6.77 -12.98
CA ASN A 19 -16.56 5.36 -13.21
C ASN A 19 -16.38 5.25 -14.72
N PRO A 20 -15.17 5.52 -15.28
CA PRO A 20 -14.98 5.27 -16.69
C PRO A 20 -15.28 3.79 -16.88
N THR A 21 -16.20 3.49 -17.79
CA THR A 21 -16.41 2.14 -18.31
C THR A 21 -15.12 1.72 -19.01
N MET A 22 -14.10 1.35 -18.23
CA MET A 22 -12.83 0.87 -18.71
C MET A 22 -12.95 -0.63 -18.86
N THR A 23 -12.76 -1.12 -20.07
CA THR A 23 -12.66 -2.54 -20.36
C THR A 23 -11.41 -3.10 -19.69
N LEU A 24 -11.58 -3.79 -18.57
CA LEU A 24 -10.51 -4.42 -17.81
C LEU A 24 -10.21 -5.80 -18.40
N THR A 25 -9.21 -5.88 -19.27
CA THR A 25 -8.75 -7.15 -19.83
C THR A 25 -7.87 -7.88 -18.84
N ALA A 26 -8.21 -9.13 -18.53
CA ALA A 26 -7.35 -9.99 -17.74
C ALA A 26 -6.14 -10.45 -18.58
N ASP A 27 -4.94 -10.39 -17.99
CA ASP A 27 -3.73 -10.90 -18.64
C ASP A 27 -3.76 -12.44 -18.77
N ALA A 28 -2.74 -13.02 -19.40
CA ALA A 28 -2.60 -14.48 -19.53
C ALA A 28 -2.55 -15.23 -18.19
N LYS A 29 -2.30 -14.52 -17.07
CA LYS A 29 -2.28 -15.04 -15.70
C LYS A 29 -3.56 -14.72 -14.93
N LYS A 30 -4.62 -14.29 -15.62
CA LYS A 30 -5.93 -13.91 -15.07
C LYS A 30 -5.86 -12.76 -14.06
N ARG A 31 -4.91 -11.84 -14.24
CA ARG A 31 -4.76 -10.64 -13.41
C ARG A 31 -5.33 -9.44 -14.13
N VAL A 32 -5.88 -8.51 -13.37
CA VAL A 32 -6.44 -7.26 -13.89
C VAL A 32 -5.63 -6.09 -13.34
N VAL A 33 -5.37 -5.09 -14.19
CA VAL A 33 -4.72 -3.85 -13.79
C VAL A 33 -5.78 -2.90 -13.25
N ILE A 34 -5.62 -2.44 -12.00
CA ILE A 34 -6.53 -1.48 -11.38
C ILE A 34 -5.95 -0.07 -11.57
N PRO A 35 -6.61 0.82 -12.33
CA PRO A 35 -6.16 2.20 -12.49
C PRO A 35 -6.12 2.92 -11.14
N GLY A 36 -5.04 3.68 -10.88
CA GLY A 36 -4.88 4.43 -9.63
C GLY A 36 -4.54 3.59 -8.39
N ALA A 37 -4.26 2.29 -8.54
CA ALA A 37 -3.65 1.48 -7.49
C ALA A 37 -2.12 1.63 -7.51
N ALA A 38 -1.50 1.74 -6.34
CA ALA A 38 -0.05 1.78 -6.16
C ALA A 38 0.47 0.45 -5.61
N PRO A 39 1.76 0.10 -5.86
CA PRO A 39 2.37 -1.07 -5.24
C PRO A 39 2.27 -1.02 -3.71
N GLY A 40 1.71 -2.07 -3.12
CA GLY A 40 1.52 -2.18 -1.66
C GLY A 40 0.11 -1.82 -1.18
N ASP A 41 -0.73 -1.26 -2.05
CA ASP A 41 -2.17 -1.15 -1.81
C ASP A 41 -2.76 -2.55 -1.60
N VAL A 42 -3.69 -2.65 -0.65
CA VAL A 42 -4.41 -3.88 -0.37
C VAL A 42 -5.89 -3.61 -0.45
N PHE A 43 -6.60 -4.55 -1.07
CA PHE A 43 -8.03 -4.47 -1.28
C PHE A 43 -8.70 -5.66 -0.59
N ALA A 44 -9.76 -5.38 0.16
CA ALA A 44 -10.71 -6.40 0.56
C ALA A 44 -11.59 -6.72 -0.65
N CYS A 45 -11.75 -7.99 -0.93
CA CYS A 45 -12.48 -8.50 -2.09
C CYS A 45 -13.82 -9.06 -1.64
N GLU A 46 -14.91 -8.54 -2.20
CA GLU A 46 -16.26 -9.07 -2.04
C GLU A 46 -16.72 -9.59 -3.41
N GLN A 47 -17.07 -10.87 -3.50
CA GLN A 47 -17.55 -11.48 -4.74
C GLN A 47 -19.08 -11.50 -4.75
N SER A 48 -19.67 -11.15 -5.88
CA SER A 48 -21.09 -11.26 -6.20
C SER A 48 -21.26 -12.05 -7.50
N ASP A 49 -22.48 -12.44 -7.83
CA ASP A 49 -22.75 -13.30 -8.99
C ASP A 49 -22.21 -12.72 -10.31
N ASN A 50 -22.28 -11.40 -10.48
CA ASN A 50 -21.89 -10.72 -11.72
C ASN A 50 -20.73 -9.72 -11.56
N ALA A 51 -20.16 -9.60 -10.35
CA ALA A 51 -19.19 -8.54 -10.08
C ALA A 51 -18.22 -8.91 -8.95
N VAL A 52 -17.07 -8.25 -8.97
CA VAL A 52 -16.10 -8.25 -7.88
C VAL A 52 -15.96 -6.83 -7.37
N ILE A 53 -16.27 -6.62 -6.10
CA ILE A 53 -16.15 -5.33 -5.44
C ILE A 53 -14.81 -5.30 -4.69
N LEU A 54 -13.98 -4.31 -5.00
CA LEU A 54 -12.68 -4.11 -4.37
C LEU A 54 -12.73 -2.88 -3.47
N ARG A 55 -12.68 -3.09 -2.15
CA ARG A 55 -12.59 -1.99 -1.17
C ARG A 55 -11.14 -1.77 -0.79
N ARG A 56 -10.58 -0.59 -1.06
CA ARG A 56 -9.20 -0.26 -0.65
C ARG A 56 -9.11 -0.21 0.87
N VAL A 57 -8.28 -1.07 1.44
CA VAL A 57 -8.00 -1.10 2.88
C VAL A 57 -7.00 0.01 3.16
N TYR A 58 -7.39 1.00 3.94
CA TYR A 58 -6.46 2.04 4.38
C TYR A 58 -5.36 1.37 5.22
N ARG A 59 -4.12 1.54 4.80
CA ARG A 59 -2.95 1.22 5.60
C ARG A 59 -2.37 2.51 6.12
N GLU A 60 -1.85 2.46 7.34
CA GLU A 60 -0.93 3.49 7.80
C GLU A 60 0.17 3.68 6.75
N ALA A 61 0.45 4.93 6.40
CA ALA A 61 1.44 5.25 5.38
C ALA A 61 2.74 4.46 5.65
N PRO A 62 3.36 3.88 4.60
CA PRO A 62 4.56 3.08 4.78
C PRO A 62 5.57 3.87 5.59
N ARG A 63 6.11 3.24 6.64
CA ARG A 63 7.11 3.87 7.51
C ARG A 63 8.23 4.43 6.63
N LYS A 64 8.57 5.70 6.83
CA LYS A 64 9.63 6.37 6.07
C LYS A 64 10.87 5.48 6.05
N ARG A 65 11.40 5.22 4.85
CA ARG A 65 12.65 4.47 4.71
C ARG A 65 13.73 5.20 5.51
N LEU A 66 14.51 4.43 6.28
CA LEU A 66 15.67 4.96 6.99
C LEU A 66 16.59 5.62 5.96
N THR A 67 17.12 6.79 6.31
CA THR A 67 18.17 7.40 5.48
C THR A 67 19.41 6.51 5.49
N ARG A 68 20.28 6.66 4.48
CA ARG A 68 21.54 5.91 4.42
C ARG A 68 22.35 6.06 5.71
N GLU A 69 22.39 7.26 6.27
CA GLU A 69 23.10 7.56 7.52
C GLU A 69 22.47 6.86 8.73
N GLN A 70 21.15 6.86 8.83
CA GLN A 70 20.43 6.16 9.90
C GLN A 70 20.64 4.65 9.80
N ALA A 71 20.59 4.09 8.60
CA ALA A 71 20.86 2.68 8.37
C ALA A 71 22.31 2.32 8.77
N LEU A 72 23.30 3.13 8.36
CA LEU A 72 24.71 2.91 8.74
C LEU A 72 24.92 3.04 10.25
N LYS A 73 24.27 4.01 10.91
CA LYS A 73 24.30 4.14 12.37
C LYS A 73 23.71 2.90 13.05
N ALA A 74 22.58 2.41 12.56
CA ALA A 74 21.94 1.19 13.06
C ALA A 74 22.87 -0.02 12.91
N ILE A 75 23.46 -0.21 11.73
CA ILE A 75 24.42 -1.30 11.45
C ILE A 75 25.61 -1.22 12.40
N ARG A 76 26.21 -0.03 12.59
CA ARG A 76 27.34 0.15 13.53
C ARG A 76 26.96 -0.14 14.98
N SER A 77 25.73 0.20 15.37
CA SER A 77 25.22 -0.05 16.73
C SER A 77 24.80 -1.50 16.98
N TRP A 78 24.73 -2.33 15.92
CA TRP A 78 24.26 -3.71 15.99
C TRP A 78 25.24 -4.57 16.79
N LYS A 79 24.80 -5.06 17.97
CA LYS A 79 25.62 -5.85 18.90
C LYS A 79 26.09 -7.19 18.34
N SER A 80 25.23 -7.92 17.64
CA SER A 80 25.50 -9.24 17.03
C SER A 80 26.52 -9.26 15.89
N LEU A 81 26.85 -8.12 15.28
CA LEU A 81 27.87 -8.02 14.22
C LEU A 81 29.25 -7.63 14.75
N ARG A 82 29.39 -7.36 16.06
CA ARG A 82 30.69 -7.01 16.63
C ARG A 82 31.56 -8.26 16.74
N GLY A 83 32.51 -8.37 15.80
CA GLY A 83 33.60 -9.35 15.85
C GLY A 83 33.38 -10.63 15.04
N VAL A 84 32.19 -10.86 14.48
CA VAL A 84 31.94 -12.03 13.64
C VAL A 84 32.43 -11.76 12.22
N LYS A 85 33.38 -12.58 11.74
CA LYS A 85 33.87 -12.47 10.36
C LYS A 85 32.83 -13.05 9.40
N TRP A 86 32.78 -12.49 8.19
CA TRP A 86 31.85 -12.92 7.13
C TRP A 86 31.91 -14.45 6.86
N GLU A 87 33.11 -15.02 6.94
CA GLU A 87 33.37 -16.46 6.77
C GLU A 87 32.72 -17.32 7.85
N GLU A 88 32.60 -16.83 9.08
CA GLU A 88 31.95 -17.54 10.19
C GLU A 88 30.43 -17.54 10.02
N LEU A 89 29.86 -16.41 9.60
CA LEU A 89 28.43 -16.30 9.26
C LEU A 89 28.06 -17.27 8.13
N ARG A 90 28.89 -17.35 7.09
CA ARG A 90 28.66 -18.27 5.96
C ARG A 90 28.65 -19.74 6.36
N LYS A 91 29.45 -20.14 7.37
CA LYS A 91 29.43 -21.50 7.91
C LYS A 91 28.16 -21.80 8.70
N MET A 92 27.64 -20.83 9.44
CA MET A 92 26.43 -21.00 10.28
C MET A 92 25.12 -21.02 9.48
N THR A 93 25.10 -20.38 8.31
CA THR A 93 23.87 -20.16 7.52
C THR A 93 23.76 -21.00 6.26
N ARG A 94 24.77 -21.82 5.94
CA ARG A 94 24.63 -22.85 4.92
C ARG A 94 24.05 -24.11 5.55
N GLU A 95 22.95 -24.59 4.98
CA GLU A 95 22.49 -25.96 5.22
C GLU A 95 23.60 -26.95 4.78
N PRO A 96 23.75 -28.08 5.48
CA PRO A 96 24.82 -29.06 5.24
C PRO A 96 24.81 -29.62 3.81
#